data_AF-A0A1I7XIE8-F1
#
_entry.id   AF-A0A1I7XIE8-F1
#
_cell.length_a   1.000
_cell.length_b   1.000
_cell.length_c   1.000
_cell.angle_alpha   90.00
_cell.angle_beta   90.00
_cell.angle_gamma   90.00
#
_symmetry.space_group_name_H-M   'P 1'
#
loop_
_entity.id
_entity.type
_entity.pdbx_description
1 polymer ?
#
loop_
_entity_poly.entity_id
_entity_poly.type
_entity_poly.pdbx_seq_one_letter_code
_entity_poly.pdbx_strand_id
1 'polypeptide(L)' 'MVDSDEVKIKLRKNTDEALANGCFGAPWIHVHMGDGRMEPFFGSDRLPLIANLIGEEYKGPLTELAKF' A
#
# COMPACT_ATOMS: atom_id res chain seq x y z
N MET A 1 -8.88 -18.89 14.99
CA MET A 1 -8.72 -17.96 16.14
C MET A 1 -7.64 -16.97 15.77
N VAL A 2 -7.86 -15.67 15.99
CA VAL A 2 -6.93 -14.57 15.64
C VAL A 2 -5.72 -14.50 16.60
N ASP A 3 -5.64 -15.44 17.55
CA ASP A 3 -4.68 -15.43 18.65
C ASP A 3 -3.61 -16.53 18.55
N SER A 4 -3.34 -17.06 17.35
CA SER A 4 -2.21 -17.98 17.17
C SER A 4 -0.88 -17.20 17.13
N ASP A 5 0.18 -17.80 17.69
CA ASP A 5 1.54 -17.23 17.63
C ASP A 5 1.99 -16.97 16.20
N GLU A 6 1.57 -17.82 15.26
CA GLU A 6 1.83 -17.64 13.83
C GLU A 6 1.25 -16.32 13.28
N VAL A 7 0.02 -15.96 13.68
CA VAL A 7 -0.61 -14.69 13.26
C VAL A 7 0.17 -13.49 13.81
N LYS A 8 0.59 -13.55 15.08
CA LYS A 8 1.39 -12.47 15.71
C LYS A 8 2.75 -12.31 15.05
N ILE A 9 3.44 -13.42 14.78
CA ILE A 9 4.73 -13.42 14.08
C ILE A 9 4.59 -12.82 12.69
N LYS A 10 3.58 -13.24 11.92
CA LYS A 10 3.34 -12.72 10.57
C LYS A 10 3.00 -11.23 10.57
N LEU A 11 2.16 -10.77 11.51
CA LEU A 11 1.83 -9.35 11.65
C LEU A 11 3.07 -8.51 11.93
N ARG A 12 3.93 -8.97 12.85
CA ARG A 12 5.17 -8.28 13.18
C ARG A 12 6.11 -8.23 11.98
N LYS A 13 6.32 -9.36 11.31
CA LYS A 13 7.16 -9.45 10.11
C LYS A 13 6.72 -8.46 9.03
N ASN A 14 5.43 -8.39 8.72
CA ASN A 14 4.91 -7.45 7.72
C ASN A 14 5.17 -5.99 8.11
N THR A 15 5.06 -5.67 9.41
CA THR A 15 5.31 -4.31 9.92
C THR A 15 6.80 -3.98 9.86
N ASP A 16 7.66 -4.92 10.26
CA ASP A 16 9.12 -4.77 10.22
C ASP A 16 9.61 -4.58 8.77
N GLU A 17 9.04 -5.31 7.81
CA GLU A 17 9.30 -5.13 6.38
C GLU A 17 8.93 -3.72 5.90
N ALA A 18 7.77 -3.19 6.31
CA ALA A 18 7.38 -1.83 5.95
C ALA A 18 8.36 -0.79 6.54
N LEU A 19 8.72 -0.93 7.83
CA LEU A 19 9.67 -0.04 8.50
C LEU A 19 11.06 -0.07 7.85
N ALA A 20 11.54 -1.26 7.47
CA ALA A 20 12.81 -1.43 6.77
C ALA A 20 12.83 -0.71 5.41
N ASN A 21 11.66 -0.50 4.80
CA ASN A 21 11.50 0.26 3.55
C ASN A 21 11.19 1.75 3.77
N GLY A 22 11.38 2.27 4.99
CA GLY A 22 11.22 3.70 5.30
C GLY A 22 9.80 4.12 5.65
N CYS A 23 8.89 3.18 5.91
CA CYS A 23 7.54 3.48 6.35
C CYS A 23 7.55 4.29 7.67
N PHE A 24 6.76 5.36 7.70
CA PHE A 24 6.57 6.23 8.87
C PHE A 24 5.09 6.42 9.24
N GLY A 25 4.17 5.76 8.53
CA GLY A 25 2.73 5.87 8.74
C GLY A 25 1.93 4.99 7.77
N ALA A 26 0.61 4.92 7.94
CA ALA A 26 -0.28 4.13 7.09
C ALA A 26 -1.36 4.98 6.40
N PRO A 27 -1.83 4.61 5.19
CA PRO A 27 -1.36 3.46 4.40
C PRO A 27 0.03 3.70 3.80
N TRP A 28 0.80 2.60 3.66
CA TRP A 28 2.09 2.53 2.99
C TRP A 28 2.00 1.50 1.87
N ILE A 29 2.16 1.95 0.62
CA ILE A 29 1.88 1.16 -0.58
C ILE A 29 3.20 0.96 -1.34
N HIS A 30 3.63 -0.29 -1.48
CA HIS A 30 4.75 -0.65 -2.36
C HIS A 30 4.22 -0.96 -3.76
N VAL A 31 4.71 -0.24 -4.78
CA VAL A 31 4.40 -0.51 -6.19
C VAL A 31 5.61 -1.19 -6.83
N HIS A 32 5.46 -2.46 -7.18
CA HIS A 32 6.50 -3.23 -7.86
C HIS A 32 6.37 -3.10 -9.38
N MET A 33 7.43 -2.65 -10.04
CA MET A 33 7.49 -2.44 -11.49
C MET A 33 8.10 -3.66 -12.20
N GLY A 34 7.81 -3.82 -13.49
CA GLY A 34 8.30 -4.94 -14.29
C GLY A 34 9.83 -4.98 -14.48
N ASP A 35 10.52 -3.86 -14.23
CA ASP A 35 11.99 -3.73 -14.24
C ASP A 35 12.65 -4.13 -12.90
N GLY A 36 11.85 -4.57 -11.92
CA GLY A 36 12.30 -4.95 -10.58
C GLY A 36 12.40 -3.79 -9.60
N ARG A 37 12.09 -2.55 -10.01
CA ARG A 37 12.04 -1.39 -9.10
C ARG A 37 10.83 -1.46 -8.18
N MET A 38 10.98 -0.96 -6.96
CA MET A 38 9.90 -0.77 -5.99
C MET A 38 9.83 0.70 -5.62
N GLU A 39 8.65 1.31 -5.81
CA GLU A 39 8.38 2.70 -5.44
C GLU A 39 7.37 2.75 -4.30
N PRO A 40 7.73 3.29 -3.11
CA PRO A 40 6.81 3.41 -1.99
C PRO A 40 5.98 4.70 -2.05
N PHE A 41 4.71 4.61 -1.65
CA PHE A 41 3.80 5.74 -1.49
C PHE A 41 3.14 5.75 -0.11
N PHE A 42 3.18 6.90 0.56
CA PHE A 42 2.45 7.15 1.80
C PHE A 42 1.17 7.94 1.54
N GLY A 43 0.07 7.52 2.16
CA GLY A 43 -1.22 8.22 2.14
C GLY A 43 -2.20 7.68 1.10
N SER A 44 -3.50 7.84 1.39
CA SER A 44 -4.59 7.41 0.49
C SER A 44 -4.78 8.33 -0.72
N ASP A 45 -4.18 9.51 -0.69
CA ASP A 45 -4.24 10.57 -1.70
C ASP A 45 -3.19 10.41 -2.81
N ARG A 46 -2.42 9.31 -2.81
CA ARG A 46 -1.37 9.02 -3.81
C ARG A 46 -1.79 8.11 -4.95
N LEU A 47 -3.02 7.59 -4.95
CA LEU A 47 -3.54 6.73 -6.02
C LEU A 47 -3.44 7.34 -7.44
N PRO A 48 -3.65 8.66 -7.66
CA PRO A 48 -3.43 9.25 -8.98
C PRO A 48 -1.97 9.16 -9.46
N LEU A 49 -1.01 9.33 -8.54
CA LEU A 49 0.42 9.22 -8.86
C LEU A 49 0.81 7.76 -9.15
N ILE A 50 0.23 6.82 -8.40
CA ILE A 50 0.42 5.39 -8.65
C ILE A 50 -0.10 5.02 -10.04
N ALA A 51 -1.31 5.47 -10.41
CA ALA A 51 -1.86 5.23 -11.74
C ALA A 51 -0.94 5.77 -12.85
N ASN A 52 -0.46 7.01 -12.70
CA ASN A 52 0.52 7.60 -13.63
C ASN A 52 1.82 6.77 -13.70
N LEU A 53 2.34 6.30 -12.56
CA LEU A 53 3.56 5.48 -12.51
C LEU A 53 3.40 4.15 -13.27
N ILE A 54 2.24 3.50 -13.15
CA ILE A 54 1.98 2.21 -13.80
C ILE A 54 1.41 2.33 -15.22
N GLY A 55 1.24 3.57 -15.74
CA GLY A 55 0.72 3.82 -17.08
C GLY A 55 -0.79 3.61 -17.22
N GLU A 56 -1.54 3.70 -16.13
CA GLU A 56 -2.99 3.51 -16.09
C GLU A 56 -3.74 4.84 -15.92
N GLU A 57 -4.97 4.88 -16.42
CA GLU A 57 -5.87 6.01 -16.23
C GLU A 57 -6.46 6.00 -14.80
N TYR A 58 -6.33 7.11 -14.07
CA TYR A 58 -7.00 7.27 -12.77
C TYR A 58 -8.44 7.79 -12.96
N LYS A 59 -9.42 6.95 -12.64
CA LYS A 59 -10.86 7.25 -12.80
C LYS A 59 -11.51 7.95 -11.60
N GLY A 60 -10.73 8.44 -10.64
CA GLY A 60 -11.26 9.01 -9.40
C GLY A 60 -11.61 7.96 -8.35
N PRO A 61 -12.05 8.39 -7.15
CA PRO A 61 -12.29 7.49 -6.01
C PRO A 61 -13.68 6.83 -6.00
N LEU A 62 -14.32 6.65 -7.17
CA LEU A 62 -15.66 6.06 -7.33
C LEU A 62 -16.72 6.71 -6.40
N THR A 63 -16.78 8.05 -6.40
CA THR A 63 -17.67 8.81 -5.51
C THR A 63 -19.14 8.44 -5.66
N GLU A 64 -19.55 7.96 -6.84
CA GLU A 64 -20.89 7.45 -7.12
C GLU A 64 -21.28 6.22 -6.28
N LEU A 65 -20.30 5.51 -5.70
CA LEU A 65 -20.52 4.38 -4.79
C LEU A 65 -20.43 4.79 -3.31
N ALA A 66 -20.12 6.06 -3.01
CA ALA A 66 -20.08 6.54 -1.64
C ALA A 66 -21.47 6.48 -1.02
N LYS A 67 -21.58 5.90 0.19
CA LYS A 67 -22.85 5.73 0.92
C LYS A 67 -23.22 6.93 1.80
N PHE A 68 -22.59 8.08 1.57
CA PHE A 68 -22.74 9.30 2.38
C PHE A 68 -22.96 10.50 1.48
#